data_AF-A0A2W6WXL4-F1
#
_entry.id   AF-A0A2W6WXL4-F1
#
_cell.length_a   1.000
_cell.length_b   1.000
_cell.length_c   1.000
_cell.angle_alpha   90.00
_cell.angle_beta   90.00
_cell.angle_gamma   90.00
#
_symmetry.space_group_name_H-M   'P 1'
#
loop_
_entity.id
_entity.type
_entity.pdbx_description
1 polymer ?
#
loop_
_entity_poly.entity_id
_entity_poly.type
_entity_poly.pdbx_seq_one_letter_code
_entity_poly.pdbx_strand_id
1 'polypeptide(L)'
;MARRQALLVTRLEADTAYAARGPSANDMRKQDDIKRTALAYLASIEEERALIGDDAQAQNDQRLELREAQRLLMLTQSGTTAGHVEGARALSHAIAARENAEAEQAEGQALAVRQQSWRLICITIFALTALLAAIGLFLWRGLVAPLDRLVRATCDVADELAPTRVEATGLKEMRRLIHHFNGMVRSIEERIARRTTELEEANHLLAATDERRRLFLSKVSHELRTPVTVMRGEAEIALRLDGGEAALRDSLQHILDSNIFLHRRLDDLMALARADNGALSLRSEPVDLAQLARRAARTAASFASNSGVRLEAVGLGRAIPFRGDPDRLQQALVAIIDNGVKFSPPGATIRISAERRKGHHAIVIADNGPGVAPDDLDRIFDPYVQTASGRSLGGTGLGLSLARWITEAHRGVISARNRPAGECGEGEGLCVSLTFPTAA
;
A
#
# COMPACT_ATOMS: atom_id res chain seq x y z
N MET A 1 55.42 -49.95 41.08
CA MET A 1 56.20 -51.11 41.55
C MET A 1 56.96 -50.75 42.81
N ALA A 2 57.68 -49.62 42.83
CA ALA A 2 58.31 -49.00 44.01
C ALA A 2 57.55 -49.15 45.34
N ARG A 3 56.24 -48.84 45.42
CA ARG A 3 55.45 -48.99 46.66
C ARG A 3 55.35 -50.44 47.16
N ARG A 4 55.31 -51.42 46.25
CA ARG A 4 55.31 -52.86 46.56
C ARG A 4 56.70 -53.31 47.01
N GLN A 5 57.76 -52.80 46.37
CA GLN A 5 59.16 -53.02 46.74
C GLN A 5 59.48 -52.46 48.12
N ALA A 6 59.14 -51.20 48.39
CA ALA A 6 59.28 -50.57 49.69
C ALA A 6 58.61 -51.38 50.80
N LEU A 7 57.38 -51.86 50.59
CA LEU A 7 56.67 -52.72 51.56
C LEU A 7 57.38 -54.07 51.79
N LEU A 8 57.95 -54.68 50.75
CA LEU A 8 58.72 -55.93 50.87
C LEU A 8 60.01 -55.72 51.67
N VAL A 9 60.71 -54.61 51.46
CA VAL A 9 61.96 -54.28 52.18
C VAL A 9 61.68 -53.86 53.62
N THR A 10 60.65 -53.07 53.89
CA THR A 10 60.22 -52.73 55.26
C THR A 10 59.76 -53.97 56.02
N ARG A 11 59.10 -54.92 55.35
CA ARG A 11 58.77 -56.22 55.95
C ARG A 11 60.04 -57.02 56.27
N LEU A 12 61.00 -57.04 55.34
CA LEU A 12 62.30 -57.67 55.55
C LEU A 12 63.06 -57.06 56.74
N GLU A 13 63.02 -55.74 56.91
CA GLU A 13 63.56 -55.04 58.09
C GLU A 13 62.89 -55.47 59.38
N ALA A 14 61.56 -55.54 59.39
CA ALA A 14 60.80 -55.94 60.56
C ALA A 14 61.12 -57.39 60.95
N ASP A 15 61.18 -58.29 59.96
CA ASP A 15 61.47 -59.71 60.16
C ASP A 15 62.93 -59.94 60.59
N THR A 16 63.90 -59.20 60.04
CA THR A 16 65.32 -59.25 60.46
C THR A 16 65.54 -58.63 61.85
N ALA A 17 64.86 -57.53 62.18
CA ALA A 17 64.90 -56.94 63.52
C ALA A 17 64.22 -57.83 64.58
N TYR A 18 63.15 -58.56 64.20
CA TYR A 18 62.48 -59.53 65.05
C TYR A 18 63.34 -60.78 65.28
N ALA A 19 64.05 -61.25 64.26
CA ALA A 19 65.02 -62.35 64.38
C ALA A 19 66.23 -62.01 65.28
N ALA A 20 66.58 -60.73 65.42
CA ALA A 20 67.67 -60.27 66.31
C ALA A 20 67.32 -60.28 67.81
N ARG A 21 66.04 -60.38 68.20
CA ARG A 21 65.58 -60.39 69.60
C ARG A 21 65.62 -61.80 70.23
N GLY A 22 66.81 -62.38 70.36
CA GLY A 22 67.10 -63.57 71.19
C GLY A 22 66.54 -64.92 70.71
N PRO A 23 67.10 -66.05 71.20
CA PRO A 23 66.79 -67.38 70.71
C PRO A 23 65.36 -67.81 71.05
N SER A 24 64.62 -68.27 70.04
CA SER A 24 63.27 -68.80 70.16
C SER A 24 63.22 -70.18 69.50
N ALA A 25 62.36 -71.08 69.98
CA ALA A 25 62.18 -72.43 69.44
C ALA A 25 61.75 -72.48 67.94
N ASN A 26 61.59 -71.33 67.27
CA ASN A 26 61.06 -71.20 65.91
C ASN A 26 62.01 -70.49 64.92
N ASP A 27 63.31 -70.38 65.22
CA ASP A 27 64.27 -69.61 64.40
C ASP A 27 64.43 -70.11 62.96
N MET A 28 64.23 -71.41 62.70
CA MET A 28 64.29 -71.97 61.34
C MET A 28 63.12 -71.51 60.46
N ARG A 29 61.91 -71.30 61.03
CA ARG A 29 60.77 -70.73 60.28
C ARG A 29 60.97 -69.24 60.00
N LYS A 30 61.51 -68.48 60.96
CA LYS A 30 61.81 -67.05 60.77
C LYS A 30 62.84 -66.83 59.65
N GLN A 31 63.86 -67.67 59.59
CA GLN A 31 64.90 -67.57 58.57
C GLN A 31 64.37 -67.92 57.17
N ASP A 32 63.42 -68.87 57.07
CA ASP A 32 62.74 -69.19 55.80
C ASP A 32 61.82 -68.04 55.34
N ASP A 33 61.11 -67.37 56.25
CA ASP A 33 60.26 -66.22 55.94
C ASP A 33 61.07 -64.99 55.47
N ILE A 34 62.22 -64.70 56.11
CA ILE A 34 63.16 -63.65 55.66
C ILE A 34 63.69 -63.98 54.26
N LYS A 35 64.08 -65.24 54.02
CA LYS A 35 64.58 -65.69 52.71
C LYS A 35 63.52 -65.56 51.62
N ARG A 36 62.28 -65.95 51.90
CA ARG A 36 61.15 -65.81 50.97
C ARG A 36 60.88 -64.34 50.65
N THR A 37 60.94 -63.46 51.64
CA THR A 37 60.71 -62.02 51.44
C THR A 37 61.84 -61.37 50.64
N ALA A 38 63.10 -61.76 50.89
CA ALA A 38 64.26 -61.30 50.11
C ALA A 38 64.20 -61.78 48.65
N LEU A 39 63.80 -63.03 48.41
CA LEU A 39 63.58 -63.57 47.06
C LEU A 39 62.41 -62.87 46.34
N ALA A 40 61.33 -62.54 47.06
CA ALA A 40 60.20 -61.80 46.50
C ALA A 40 60.58 -60.35 46.13
N TYR A 41 61.45 -59.70 46.93
CA TYR A 41 62.00 -58.39 46.59
C TYR A 41 62.87 -58.46 45.33
N LEU A 42 63.77 -59.45 45.24
CA LEU A 42 64.63 -59.65 44.07
C LEU A 42 63.83 -59.96 42.80
N ALA A 43 62.78 -60.78 42.90
CA ALA A 43 61.86 -61.03 41.79
C ALA A 43 61.10 -59.76 41.34
N SER A 44 60.76 -58.86 42.27
CA SER A 44 60.11 -57.59 41.93
C SER A 44 61.04 -56.64 41.16
N ILE A 45 62.34 -56.64 41.46
CA ILE A 45 63.36 -55.86 40.73
C ILE A 45 63.53 -56.42 39.30
N GLU A 46 63.48 -57.74 39.14
CA GLU A 46 63.52 -58.38 37.82
C GLU A 46 62.28 -58.08 36.98
N GLU A 47 61.10 -58.00 37.60
CA GLU A 47 59.84 -57.60 36.96
C GLU A 47 59.89 -56.13 36.50
N GLU A 48 60.42 -55.24 37.33
CA GLU A 48 60.61 -53.82 36.98
C GLU A 48 61.62 -53.62 35.86
N ARG A 49 62.71 -54.42 35.85
CA ARG A 49 63.71 -54.38 34.78
C ARG A 49 63.11 -54.67 33.40
N ALA A 50 62.06 -55.48 33.32
CA ALA A 50 61.37 -55.76 32.06
C ALA A 50 60.56 -54.56 31.52
N LEU A 51 60.31 -53.54 32.35
CA LEU A 51 59.55 -52.33 32.02
C LEU A 51 60.44 -51.12 31.71
N ILE A 52 61.74 -51.18 32.02
CA ILE A 52 62.70 -50.10 31.76
C ILE A 52 63.13 -50.16 30.29
N GLY A 53 62.95 -49.06 29.56
CA GLY A 53 63.38 -48.91 28.17
C GLY A 53 64.89 -48.74 27.99
N ASP A 54 65.32 -48.18 26.86
CA ASP A 54 66.75 -47.95 26.51
C ASP A 54 67.43 -46.79 27.27
N ASP A 55 66.89 -46.38 28.42
CA ASP A 55 67.50 -45.34 29.24
C ASP A 55 68.72 -45.88 29.97
N ALA A 56 69.91 -45.48 29.51
CA ALA A 56 71.19 -45.91 30.04
C ALA A 56 71.37 -45.60 31.53
N GLN A 57 70.72 -44.55 32.04
CA GLN A 57 70.80 -44.19 33.45
C GLN A 57 69.92 -45.10 34.31
N ALA A 58 68.65 -45.28 33.93
CA ALA A 58 67.73 -46.22 34.60
C ALA A 58 68.27 -47.66 34.59
N GLN A 59 68.91 -48.09 33.50
CA GLN A 59 69.55 -49.42 33.43
C GLN A 59 70.75 -49.56 34.39
N ASN A 60 71.48 -48.48 34.66
CA ASN A 60 72.62 -48.50 35.57
C ASN A 60 72.16 -48.50 37.03
N ASP A 61 71.11 -47.74 37.35
CA ASP A 61 70.47 -47.71 38.66
C ASP A 61 69.84 -49.07 39.00
N GLN A 62 69.19 -49.73 38.03
CA GLN A 62 68.67 -51.10 38.19
C GLN A 62 69.78 -52.13 38.48
N ARG A 63 70.96 -51.98 37.85
CA ARG A 63 72.11 -52.87 38.10
C ARG A 63 72.66 -52.68 39.50
N LEU A 64 72.61 -51.46 40.03
CA LEU A 64 73.02 -51.16 41.40
C LEU A 64 72.04 -51.79 42.40
N GLU A 65 70.74 -51.62 42.19
CA GLU A 65 69.68 -52.21 43.04
C GLU A 65 69.75 -53.74 43.06
N LEU A 66 69.97 -54.37 41.90
CA LEU A 66 70.13 -55.82 41.82
C LEU A 66 71.35 -56.30 42.63
N ARG A 67 72.47 -55.57 42.58
CA ARG A 67 73.67 -55.89 43.37
C ARG A 67 73.42 -55.73 44.87
N GLU A 68 72.69 -54.70 45.27
CA GLU A 68 72.32 -54.45 46.67
C GLU A 68 71.35 -55.50 47.20
N ALA A 69 70.34 -55.90 46.41
CA ALA A 69 69.42 -56.99 46.73
C ALA A 69 70.12 -58.35 46.83
N GLN A 70 71.07 -58.65 45.93
CA GLN A 70 71.90 -59.87 46.01
C GLN A 70 72.80 -59.87 47.25
N ARG A 71 73.35 -58.71 47.61
CA ARG A 71 74.17 -58.55 48.83
C ARG A 71 73.33 -58.72 50.10
N LEU A 72 72.11 -58.19 50.10
CA LEU A 72 71.12 -58.39 51.17
C LEU A 72 70.75 -59.88 51.34
N LEU A 73 70.53 -60.58 50.22
CA LEU A 73 70.26 -62.03 50.22
C LEU A 73 71.46 -62.84 50.76
N MET A 74 72.69 -62.45 50.41
CA MET A 74 73.90 -63.09 50.95
C MET A 74 74.05 -62.87 52.45
N LEU A 75 73.84 -61.64 52.94
CA LEU A 75 73.94 -61.29 54.36
C LEU A 75 72.87 -61.97 55.23
N THR A 76 71.68 -62.22 54.66
CA THR A 76 70.60 -62.96 55.33
C THR A 76 70.80 -64.48 55.30
N GLN A 77 71.56 -65.01 54.33
CA GLN A 77 71.91 -66.43 54.23
C GLN A 77 73.11 -66.83 55.09
N SER A 78 74.07 -65.94 55.34
CA SER A 78 75.37 -66.27 55.96
C SER A 78 75.42 -66.38 57.49
N GLY A 79 74.30 -66.16 58.20
CA GLY A 79 74.09 -66.70 59.55
C GLY A 79 74.69 -65.97 60.79
N THR A 80 73.82 -65.88 61.81
CA THR A 80 74.00 -65.86 63.30
C THR A 80 75.09 -65.05 63.99
N THR A 81 75.86 -64.22 63.29
CA THR A 81 76.81 -63.27 63.92
C THR A 81 76.22 -61.86 63.93
N ALA A 82 76.35 -61.16 65.06
CA ALA A 82 75.72 -59.86 65.29
C ALA A 82 76.00 -58.84 64.16
N GLY A 83 77.22 -58.84 63.60
CA GLY A 83 77.62 -57.94 62.51
C GLY A 83 76.94 -58.22 61.16
N HIS A 84 76.58 -59.46 60.83
CA HIS A 84 75.85 -59.77 59.59
C HIS A 84 74.38 -59.34 59.68
N VAL A 85 73.77 -59.48 60.87
CA VAL A 85 72.40 -59.03 61.14
C VAL A 85 72.32 -57.50 61.13
N GLU A 86 73.31 -56.83 61.71
CA GLU A 86 73.39 -55.36 61.72
C GLU A 86 73.66 -54.79 60.33
N GLY A 87 74.54 -55.43 59.53
CA GLY A 87 74.79 -55.07 58.14
C GLY A 87 73.59 -55.31 57.22
N ALA A 88 72.86 -56.43 57.39
CA ALA A 88 71.63 -56.69 56.65
C ALA A 88 70.55 -55.65 56.99
N ARG A 89 70.43 -55.28 58.26
CA ARG A 89 69.46 -54.29 58.75
C ARG A 89 69.76 -52.87 58.27
N ALA A 90 71.03 -52.47 58.28
CA ALA A 90 71.44 -51.15 57.77
C ALA A 90 71.22 -51.05 56.25
N LEU A 91 71.53 -52.12 55.51
CA LEU A 91 71.32 -52.17 54.07
C LEU A 91 69.82 -52.20 53.72
N SER A 92 69.00 -53.00 54.41
CA SER A 92 67.56 -52.99 54.19
C SER A 92 66.94 -51.63 54.48
N HIS A 93 67.33 -50.98 55.59
CA HIS A 93 66.87 -49.63 55.95
C HIS A 93 67.25 -48.59 54.89
N ALA A 94 68.46 -48.66 54.33
CA ALA A 94 68.87 -47.76 53.25
C ALA A 94 68.06 -47.99 51.97
N ILE A 95 67.81 -49.25 51.62
CA ILE A 95 67.01 -49.63 50.45
C ILE A 95 65.55 -49.20 50.64
N ALA A 96 64.91 -49.46 51.79
CA ALA A 96 63.52 -49.05 52.02
C ALA A 96 63.35 -47.54 52.03
N ALA A 97 64.31 -46.80 52.59
CA ALA A 97 64.28 -45.33 52.55
C ALA A 97 64.36 -44.81 51.11
N ARG A 98 65.20 -45.41 50.27
CA ARG A 98 65.33 -45.07 48.85
C ARG A 98 64.06 -45.41 48.06
N GLU A 99 63.55 -46.63 48.20
CA GLU A 99 62.32 -47.11 47.53
C GLU A 99 61.09 -46.28 47.92
N ASN A 100 60.99 -45.88 49.19
CA ASN A 100 59.93 -44.97 49.65
C ASN A 100 60.06 -43.57 49.03
N ALA A 101 61.29 -43.02 48.95
CA ALA A 101 61.51 -41.72 48.32
C ALA A 101 61.20 -41.74 46.81
N GLU A 102 61.57 -42.81 46.12
CA GLU A 102 61.24 -43.01 44.70
C GLU A 102 59.73 -43.17 44.48
N ALA A 103 59.03 -43.89 45.37
CA ALA A 103 57.58 -44.00 45.34
C ALA A 103 56.88 -42.64 45.56
N GLU A 104 57.33 -41.84 46.53
CA GLU A 104 56.79 -40.49 46.79
C GLU A 104 57.03 -39.56 45.60
N GLN A 105 58.22 -39.61 44.99
CA GLN A 105 58.56 -38.82 43.81
C GLN A 105 57.71 -39.20 42.59
N ALA A 106 57.52 -40.50 42.34
CA ALA A 106 56.68 -41.00 41.26
C ALA A 106 55.19 -40.65 41.46
N GLU A 107 54.67 -40.73 42.69
CA GLU A 107 53.31 -40.29 43.02
C GLU A 107 53.15 -38.77 42.79
N GLY A 108 54.13 -37.96 43.20
CA GLY A 108 54.16 -36.51 42.95
C GLY A 108 54.14 -36.15 41.47
N GLN A 109 54.95 -36.83 40.65
CA GLN A 109 54.97 -36.63 39.19
C GLN A 109 53.66 -37.07 38.53
N ALA A 110 53.10 -38.23 38.93
CA ALA A 110 51.83 -38.71 38.40
C ALA A 110 50.65 -37.76 38.73
N LEU A 111 50.63 -37.21 39.95
CA LEU A 111 49.65 -36.20 40.35
C LEU A 111 49.80 -34.90 39.55
N ALA A 112 51.03 -34.45 39.32
CA ALA A 112 51.31 -33.25 38.52
C ALA A 112 50.84 -33.41 37.07
N VAL A 113 51.19 -34.53 36.41
CA VAL A 113 50.75 -34.85 35.04
C VAL A 113 49.22 -34.92 35.00
N ARG A 114 48.59 -35.62 35.95
CA ARG A 114 47.12 -35.69 36.02
C ARG A 114 46.49 -34.31 36.18
N GLN A 115 47.01 -33.45 37.06
CA GLN A 115 46.51 -32.09 37.25
C GLN A 115 46.66 -31.24 35.98
N GLN A 116 47.79 -31.35 35.28
CA GLN A 116 48.02 -30.67 34.02
C GLN A 116 47.06 -31.14 32.92
N SER A 117 46.84 -32.45 32.79
CA SER A 117 45.86 -33.02 31.86
C SER A 117 44.45 -32.50 32.13
N TRP A 118 44.01 -32.48 33.39
CA TRP A 118 42.70 -31.93 33.77
C TRP A 118 42.57 -30.45 33.44
N ARG A 119 43.61 -29.65 33.68
CA ARG A 119 43.61 -28.21 33.30
C ARG A 119 43.43 -28.04 31.80
N LEU A 120 44.17 -28.80 30.98
CA LEU A 120 44.06 -28.73 29.53
C LEU A 120 42.66 -29.12 29.04
N ILE A 121 42.08 -30.20 29.59
CA ILE A 121 40.71 -30.63 29.27
C ILE A 121 39.69 -29.54 29.63
N CYS A 122 39.80 -28.93 30.81
CA CYS A 122 38.89 -27.86 31.21
C CYS A 122 39.01 -26.63 30.28
N ILE A 123 40.22 -26.26 29.89
CA ILE A 123 40.46 -25.13 28.98
C ILE A 123 39.87 -25.41 27.59
N THR A 124 40.06 -26.62 27.04
CA THR A 124 39.52 -26.96 25.72
C THR A 124 38.00 -27.02 25.73
N ILE A 125 37.39 -27.58 26.76
CA ILE A 125 35.93 -27.57 26.93
C ILE A 125 35.42 -26.14 27.02
N PHE A 126 36.06 -25.29 27.84
CA PHE A 126 35.66 -23.89 27.98
C PHE A 126 35.81 -23.10 26.67
N ALA A 127 36.89 -23.30 25.93
CA ALA A 127 37.11 -22.67 24.63
C ALA A 127 36.05 -23.12 23.60
N LEU A 128 35.71 -24.41 23.58
CA LEU A 128 34.71 -24.97 22.67
C LEU A 128 33.31 -24.43 22.99
N THR A 129 32.93 -24.37 24.26
CA THR A 129 31.62 -23.85 24.67
C THR A 129 31.51 -22.34 24.40
N ALA A 130 32.56 -21.56 24.67
CA ALA A 130 32.61 -20.14 24.34
C ALA A 130 32.49 -19.91 22.82
N LEU A 131 33.15 -20.72 22.01
CA LEU A 131 33.05 -20.64 20.55
C LEU A 131 31.63 -20.96 20.06
N LEU A 132 31.00 -22.02 20.57
CA LEU A 132 29.62 -22.37 20.22
C LEU A 132 28.64 -21.28 20.64
N ALA A 133 28.81 -20.70 21.83
CA ALA A 133 27.99 -19.57 22.29
C ALA A 133 28.17 -18.34 21.40
N ALA A 134 29.40 -18.02 21.00
CA ALA A 134 29.68 -16.89 20.10
C ALA A 134 29.05 -17.09 18.71
N ILE A 135 29.14 -18.30 18.14
CA ILE A 135 28.48 -18.65 16.88
C ILE A 135 26.95 -18.54 17.01
N GLY A 136 26.39 -19.07 18.11
CA GLY A 136 24.96 -18.94 18.40
C GLY A 136 24.49 -17.50 18.45
N LEU A 137 25.25 -16.63 19.14
CA LEU A 137 24.93 -15.21 19.28
C LEU A 137 25.06 -14.47 17.94
N PHE A 138 26.06 -14.82 17.13
CA PHE A 138 26.26 -14.29 15.79
C PHE A 138 25.11 -14.66 14.85
N LEU A 139 24.70 -15.94 14.83
CA LEU A 139 23.56 -16.41 14.04
C LEU A 139 22.23 -15.81 14.51
N TRP A 140 22.03 -15.69 15.82
CA TRP A 140 20.83 -15.05 16.38
C TRP A 140 20.70 -13.60 15.92
N ARG A 141 21.79 -12.81 16.01
CA ARG A 141 21.80 -11.40 15.58
C ARG A 141 21.76 -11.24 14.06
N GLY A 142 22.35 -12.18 13.32
CA GLY A 142 22.49 -12.11 11.87
C GLY A 142 21.29 -12.63 11.08
N LEU A 143 20.55 -13.60 11.62
CA LEU A 143 19.50 -14.34 10.91
C LEU A 143 18.15 -14.32 11.63
N VAL A 144 18.10 -14.75 12.91
CA VAL A 144 16.83 -14.97 13.63
C VAL A 144 16.14 -13.66 14.00
N ALA A 145 16.84 -12.74 14.67
CA ALA A 145 16.25 -11.48 15.11
C ALA A 145 15.78 -10.56 13.97
N PRO A 146 16.48 -10.46 12.82
CA PRO A 146 15.96 -9.77 11.63
C PRO A 146 14.72 -10.46 11.03
N LEU A 147 14.68 -11.79 11.00
CA LEU A 147 13.55 -12.54 10.45
C LEU A 147 12.27 -12.29 11.25
N ASP A 148 12.35 -12.34 12.58
CA ASP A 148 11.21 -12.04 13.47
C ASP A 148 10.69 -10.61 13.31
N ARG A 149 11.56 -9.65 12.96
CA ARG A 149 11.14 -8.28 12.67
C ARG A 149 10.42 -8.18 11.34
N LEU A 150 10.89 -8.89 10.32
CA LEU A 150 10.25 -8.93 9.02
C LEU A 150 8.87 -9.61 9.08
N VAL A 151 8.75 -10.72 9.81
CA VAL A 151 7.47 -11.43 10.00
C VAL A 151 6.43 -10.53 10.69
N ARG A 152 6.83 -9.80 11.73
CA ARG A 152 5.94 -8.83 12.38
C ARG A 152 5.51 -7.72 11.43
N ALA A 153 6.45 -7.14 10.70
CA ALA A 153 6.13 -6.10 9.72
C ALA A 153 5.20 -6.60 8.60
N THR A 154 5.31 -7.86 8.18
CA THR A 154 4.35 -8.44 7.22
C THR A 154 2.95 -8.56 7.81
N CYS A 155 2.80 -8.90 9.08
CA CYS A 155 1.49 -8.91 9.75
C CYS A 155 0.94 -7.48 9.91
N ASP A 156 1.77 -6.53 10.32
CA ASP A 156 1.36 -5.12 10.48
C ASP A 156 0.83 -4.52 9.17
N VAL A 157 1.44 -4.87 8.03
CA VAL A 157 0.99 -4.46 6.68
C VAL A 157 -0.30 -5.19 6.30
N ALA A 158 -0.48 -6.45 6.68
CA ALA A 158 -1.70 -7.21 6.39
C ALA A 158 -2.91 -6.73 7.20
N ASP A 159 -2.67 -6.31 8.45
CA ASP A 159 -3.71 -5.80 9.36
C ASP A 159 -3.96 -4.28 9.18
N GLU A 160 -3.35 -3.65 8.17
CA GLU A 160 -3.46 -2.22 7.87
C GLU A 160 -3.09 -1.28 9.03
N LEU A 161 -2.31 -1.77 10.01
CA LEU A 161 -2.05 -1.08 11.27
C LEU A 161 -1.02 0.05 11.16
N ALA A 162 -0.07 -0.04 10.22
CA ALA A 162 0.80 1.06 9.77
C ALA A 162 1.79 0.59 8.69
N PRO A 163 2.28 1.50 7.83
CA PRO A 163 3.43 1.20 6.99
C PRO A 163 4.73 1.23 7.82
N THR A 164 5.15 0.07 8.32
CA THR A 164 6.43 -0.08 9.00
C THR A 164 7.55 -0.36 8.00
N ARG A 165 8.43 0.62 7.80
CA ARG A 165 9.71 0.38 7.12
C ARG A 165 10.63 -0.38 8.06
N VAL A 166 11.08 -1.54 7.63
CA VAL A 166 12.01 -2.37 8.41
C VAL A 166 13.44 -1.95 8.10
N GLU A 167 14.24 -1.67 9.13
CA GLU A 167 15.67 -1.37 8.93
C GLU A 167 16.42 -2.59 8.40
N ALA A 168 17.19 -2.40 7.33
CA ALA A 168 17.99 -3.45 6.69
C ALA A 168 19.18 -3.85 7.57
N THR A 169 18.96 -4.79 8.48
CA THR A 169 19.95 -5.35 9.40
C THR A 169 20.21 -6.83 9.14
N GLY A 170 21.33 -7.36 9.64
CA GLY A 170 21.70 -8.77 9.50
C GLY A 170 22.63 -9.08 8.32
N LEU A 171 22.70 -10.35 7.96
CA LEU A 171 23.54 -10.85 6.86
C LEU A 171 23.12 -10.24 5.50
N LYS A 172 23.97 -10.39 4.48
CA LYS A 172 23.78 -9.77 3.16
C LYS A 172 22.45 -10.17 2.52
N GLU A 173 22.11 -11.44 2.59
CA GLU A 173 20.88 -12.04 2.04
C GLU A 173 19.65 -11.47 2.76
N MET A 174 19.73 -11.31 4.08
CA MET A 174 18.66 -10.74 4.90
C MET A 174 18.41 -9.27 4.58
N ARG A 175 19.48 -8.47 4.46
CA ARG A 175 19.37 -7.07 4.04
C ARG A 175 18.73 -6.91 2.67
N ARG A 176 19.05 -7.80 1.73
CA ARG A 176 18.44 -7.81 0.39
C ARG A 176 16.94 -8.12 0.45
N LEU A 177 16.54 -9.08 1.27
CA LEU A 177 15.13 -9.42 1.48
C LEU A 177 14.35 -8.24 2.09
N ILE A 178 14.89 -7.60 3.13
CA ILE A 178 14.29 -6.40 3.75
C ILE A 178 14.15 -5.26 2.74
N HIS A 179 15.14 -5.08 1.85
CA HIS A 179 15.07 -4.05 0.82
C HIS A 179 13.94 -4.32 -0.20
N HIS A 180 13.77 -5.58 -0.63
CA HIS A 180 12.65 -5.96 -1.51
C HIS A 180 11.30 -5.80 -0.81
N PHE A 181 11.19 -6.19 0.46
CA PHE A 181 9.97 -6.00 1.25
C PHE A 181 9.60 -4.50 1.35
N ASN A 182 10.54 -3.64 1.74
CA ASN A 182 10.30 -2.20 1.80
C ASN A 182 9.93 -1.61 0.43
N GLY A 183 10.53 -2.12 -0.64
CA GLY A 183 10.17 -1.74 -2.01
C GLY A 183 8.73 -2.13 -2.38
N MET A 184 8.29 -3.33 -1.99
CA MET A 184 6.93 -3.81 -2.17
C MET A 184 5.92 -2.97 -1.38
N VAL A 185 6.18 -2.70 -0.09
CA VAL A 185 5.33 -1.86 0.76
C VAL A 185 5.11 -0.50 0.12
N ARG A 186 6.18 0.18 -0.30
CA ARG A 186 6.08 1.46 -1.01
C ARG A 186 5.25 1.38 -2.29
N SER A 187 5.40 0.32 -3.08
CA SER A 187 4.60 0.16 -4.31
C SER A 187 3.11 -0.04 -4.02
N ILE A 188 2.78 -0.68 -2.89
CA ILE A 188 1.40 -0.86 -2.44
C ILE A 188 0.84 0.47 -1.96
N GLU A 189 1.57 1.22 -1.14
CA GLU A 189 1.19 2.56 -0.68
C GLU A 189 0.90 3.50 -1.86
N GLU A 190 1.79 3.56 -2.85
CA GLU A 190 1.64 4.39 -4.05
C GLU A 190 0.40 3.98 -4.86
N ARG A 191 0.12 2.67 -4.97
CA ARG A 191 -1.06 2.15 -5.67
C ARG A 191 -2.35 2.48 -4.90
N ILE A 192 -2.34 2.36 -3.58
CA ILE A 192 -3.49 2.72 -2.73
C ILE A 192 -3.76 4.21 -2.87
N ALA A 193 -2.77 5.06 -2.67
CA ALA A 193 -2.93 6.51 -2.79
C ALA A 193 -3.48 6.94 -4.16
N ARG A 194 -2.98 6.33 -5.25
CA ARG A 194 -3.49 6.58 -6.60
C ARG A 194 -4.95 6.12 -6.76
N ARG A 195 -5.29 4.93 -6.26
CA ARG A 195 -6.67 4.42 -6.35
C ARG A 195 -7.65 5.23 -5.51
N THR A 196 -7.23 5.70 -4.33
CA THR A 196 -8.06 6.54 -3.47
C THR A 196 -8.35 7.87 -4.16
N THR A 197 -7.34 8.53 -4.73
CA THR A 197 -7.53 9.79 -5.48
C THR A 197 -8.41 9.61 -6.72
N GLU A 198 -8.18 8.57 -7.53
CA GLU A 198 -9.06 8.23 -8.67
C GLU A 198 -10.52 7.98 -8.24
N LEU A 199 -10.72 7.31 -7.10
CA LEU A 199 -12.05 7.02 -6.56
C LEU A 199 -12.74 8.28 -6.03
N GLU A 200 -12.01 9.16 -5.36
CA GLU A 200 -12.52 10.45 -4.89
C GLU A 200 -12.95 11.32 -6.07
N GLU A 201 -12.13 11.44 -7.11
CA GLU A 201 -12.47 12.17 -8.33
C GLU A 201 -13.72 11.60 -9.02
N ALA A 202 -13.81 10.28 -9.16
CA ALA A 202 -14.96 9.62 -9.75
C ALA A 202 -16.24 9.84 -8.92
N ASN A 203 -16.14 9.73 -7.59
CA ASN A 203 -17.26 10.00 -6.68
C ASN A 203 -17.72 11.46 -6.77
N HIS A 204 -16.79 12.41 -6.84
CA HIS A 204 -17.12 13.82 -7.03
C HIS A 204 -17.87 14.07 -8.34
N LEU A 205 -17.41 13.47 -9.45
CA LEU A 205 -18.09 13.58 -10.74
C LEU A 205 -19.49 12.95 -10.72
N LEU A 206 -19.62 11.77 -10.11
CA LEU A 206 -20.90 11.08 -9.95
C LEU A 206 -21.88 11.91 -9.13
N ALA A 207 -21.44 12.45 -7.98
CA ALA A 207 -22.27 13.30 -7.12
C ALA A 207 -22.74 14.56 -7.86
N ALA A 208 -21.84 15.24 -8.59
CA ALA A 208 -22.20 16.40 -9.39
C ALA A 208 -23.22 16.06 -10.49
N THR A 209 -23.11 14.88 -11.10
CA THR A 209 -24.03 14.40 -12.14
C THR A 209 -25.40 14.05 -11.56
N ASP A 210 -25.44 13.36 -10.40
CA ASP A 210 -26.69 13.02 -9.72
C ASP A 210 -27.45 14.28 -9.27
N GLU A 211 -26.73 15.27 -8.72
CA GLU A 211 -27.34 16.54 -8.31
C GLU A 211 -27.96 17.28 -9.50
N ARG A 212 -27.25 17.37 -10.63
CA ARG A 212 -27.80 17.94 -11.88
C ARG A 212 -29.04 17.19 -12.35
N ARG A 213 -29.04 15.86 -12.27
CA ARG A 213 -30.19 15.02 -12.63
C ARG A 213 -31.39 15.23 -11.70
N ARG A 214 -31.18 15.37 -10.40
CA ARG A 214 -32.26 15.66 -9.44
C ARG A 214 -32.88 17.03 -9.67
N LEU A 215 -32.03 18.05 -9.85
CA LEU A 215 -32.48 19.40 -10.19
C LEU A 215 -33.28 19.41 -11.50
N PHE A 216 -32.84 18.64 -12.50
CA PHE A 216 -33.58 18.45 -13.75
C PHE A 216 -34.98 17.87 -13.52
N LEU A 217 -35.09 16.72 -12.86
CA LEU A 217 -36.37 16.06 -12.63
C LEU A 217 -37.34 16.93 -11.82
N SER A 218 -36.82 17.68 -10.84
CA SER A 218 -37.61 18.63 -10.05
C SER A 218 -38.16 19.76 -10.92
N LYS A 219 -37.32 20.40 -11.73
CA LYS A 219 -37.74 21.48 -12.65
C LYS A 219 -38.74 20.98 -13.69
N VAL A 220 -38.50 19.82 -14.31
CA VAL A 220 -39.45 19.20 -15.25
C VAL A 220 -40.81 18.98 -14.61
N SER A 221 -40.83 18.44 -13.39
CA SER A 221 -42.08 18.19 -12.67
C SER A 221 -42.87 19.48 -12.43
N HIS A 222 -42.18 20.57 -12.10
CA HIS A 222 -42.81 21.88 -11.89
C HIS A 222 -43.37 22.47 -13.19
N GLU A 223 -42.58 22.42 -14.27
CA GLU A 223 -42.96 22.97 -15.58
C GLU A 223 -44.11 22.22 -16.25
N LEU A 224 -44.23 20.92 -16.01
CA LEU A 224 -45.38 20.14 -16.51
C LEU A 224 -46.63 20.38 -15.65
N ARG A 225 -46.48 20.61 -14.34
CA ARG A 225 -47.62 20.78 -13.43
C ARG A 225 -48.42 22.05 -13.70
N THR A 226 -47.75 23.16 -14.00
CA THR A 226 -48.40 24.46 -14.25
C THR A 226 -49.43 24.43 -15.39
N PRO A 227 -49.09 24.07 -16.64
CA PRO A 227 -50.07 24.03 -17.75
C PRO A 227 -51.14 22.96 -17.52
N VAL A 228 -50.81 21.84 -16.85
CA VAL A 228 -51.82 20.84 -16.45
C VAL A 228 -52.82 21.42 -15.46
N THR A 229 -52.37 22.25 -14.52
CA THR A 229 -53.25 22.92 -13.55
C THR A 229 -54.14 23.95 -14.22
N VAL A 230 -53.61 24.72 -15.18
CA VAL A 230 -54.38 25.69 -15.98
C VAL A 230 -55.45 24.96 -16.82
N MET A 231 -55.08 23.91 -17.56
CA MET A 231 -56.05 23.12 -18.32
C MET A 231 -57.15 22.53 -17.44
N ARG A 232 -56.81 22.08 -16.23
CA ARG A 232 -57.81 21.59 -15.27
C ARG A 232 -58.75 22.71 -14.82
N GLY A 233 -58.21 23.89 -14.48
CA GLY A 233 -59.02 25.04 -14.07
C GLY A 233 -59.98 25.50 -15.17
N GLU A 234 -59.50 25.61 -16.41
CA GLU A 234 -60.33 25.96 -17.57
C GLU A 234 -61.40 24.90 -17.85
N ALA A 235 -61.08 23.61 -17.68
CA ALA A 235 -62.07 22.55 -17.81
C ALA A 235 -63.14 22.62 -16.69
N GLU A 236 -62.74 22.92 -15.45
CA GLU A 236 -63.67 23.14 -14.33
C GLU A 236 -64.59 24.35 -14.58
N ILE A 237 -64.06 25.44 -15.16
CA ILE A 237 -64.84 26.62 -15.57
C ILE A 237 -65.83 26.25 -16.68
N ALA A 238 -65.37 25.57 -17.74
CA ALA A 238 -66.20 25.12 -18.85
C ALA A 238 -67.37 24.22 -18.40
N LEU A 239 -67.13 23.35 -17.41
CA LEU A 239 -68.14 22.43 -16.86
C LEU A 239 -69.22 23.12 -16.02
N ARG A 240 -68.96 24.33 -15.47
CA ARG A 240 -69.96 25.07 -14.69
C ARG A 240 -71.08 25.66 -15.56
N LEU A 241 -70.90 25.75 -16.88
CA LEU A 241 -71.91 26.17 -17.87
C LEU A 241 -72.53 27.58 -17.67
N ASP A 242 -71.99 28.39 -16.75
CA ASP A 242 -72.56 29.69 -16.37
C ASP A 242 -72.38 30.81 -17.42
N GLY A 243 -71.57 30.60 -18.47
CA GLY A 243 -71.17 31.65 -19.44
C GLY A 243 -71.67 31.50 -20.88
N GLY A 244 -72.48 30.48 -21.19
CA GLY A 244 -72.97 30.21 -22.56
C GLY A 244 -71.89 29.75 -23.55
N GLU A 245 -72.26 29.66 -24.84
CA GLU A 245 -71.39 29.08 -25.90
C GLU A 245 -70.07 29.85 -26.10
N ALA A 246 -70.08 31.17 -25.95
CA ALA A 246 -68.90 32.00 -26.12
C ALA A 246 -67.84 31.73 -25.02
N ALA A 247 -68.25 31.65 -23.75
CA ALA A 247 -67.34 31.34 -22.65
C ALA A 247 -66.83 29.89 -22.72
N LEU A 248 -67.67 28.95 -23.14
CA LEU A 248 -67.25 27.57 -23.38
C LEU A 248 -66.17 27.50 -24.47
N ARG A 249 -66.36 28.22 -25.57
CA ARG A 249 -65.38 28.30 -26.66
C ARG A 249 -64.06 28.91 -26.19
N ASP A 250 -64.11 29.94 -25.36
CA ASP A 250 -62.93 30.61 -24.79
C ASP A 250 -62.12 29.67 -23.88
N SER A 251 -62.78 29.00 -22.92
CA SER A 251 -62.11 28.00 -22.06
C SER A 251 -61.54 26.82 -22.85
N LEU A 252 -62.26 26.33 -23.88
CA LEU A 252 -61.73 25.29 -24.78
C LEU A 252 -60.51 25.77 -25.57
N GLN A 253 -60.49 27.04 -25.99
CA GLN A 253 -59.34 27.64 -26.66
C GLN A 253 -58.14 27.74 -25.71
N HIS A 254 -58.34 28.18 -24.46
CA HIS A 254 -57.27 28.20 -23.45
C HIS A 254 -56.70 26.80 -23.13
N ILE A 255 -57.56 25.77 -23.09
CA ILE A 255 -57.13 24.38 -22.95
C ILE A 255 -56.27 23.97 -24.15
N LEU A 256 -56.70 24.27 -25.37
CA LEU A 256 -55.98 23.93 -26.59
C LEU A 256 -54.61 24.63 -26.64
N ASP A 257 -54.56 25.92 -26.32
CA ASP A 257 -53.33 26.70 -26.29
C ASP A 257 -52.35 26.16 -25.23
N SER A 258 -52.86 25.81 -24.05
CA SER A 258 -52.07 25.19 -22.97
C SER A 258 -51.56 23.79 -23.36
N ASN A 259 -52.34 23.02 -24.12
CA ASN A 259 -51.93 21.71 -24.64
C ASN A 259 -50.80 21.83 -25.67
N ILE A 260 -50.93 22.76 -26.62
CA ILE A 260 -49.89 23.03 -27.62
C ILE A 260 -48.60 23.47 -26.93
N PHE A 261 -48.70 24.35 -25.93
CA PHE A 261 -47.56 24.76 -25.11
C PHE A 261 -46.89 23.58 -24.39
N LEU A 262 -47.68 22.73 -23.72
CA LEU A 262 -47.18 21.55 -23.02
C LEU A 262 -46.49 20.56 -23.96
N HIS A 263 -47.07 20.31 -25.13
CA HIS A 263 -46.51 19.41 -26.12
C HIS A 263 -45.14 19.89 -26.61
N ARG A 264 -45.02 21.18 -26.91
CA ARG A 264 -43.74 21.78 -27.30
C ARG A 264 -42.68 21.68 -26.20
N ARG A 265 -43.06 21.84 -24.93
CA ARG A 265 -42.13 21.67 -23.80
C ARG A 265 -41.67 20.22 -23.63
N LEU A 266 -42.56 19.25 -23.84
CA LEU A 266 -42.18 17.83 -23.86
C LEU A 266 -41.21 17.52 -25.01
N ASP A 267 -41.44 18.07 -26.19
CA ASP A 267 -40.54 17.91 -27.33
C ASP A 267 -39.15 18.52 -27.08
N ASP A 268 -39.09 19.71 -26.46
CA ASP A 268 -37.84 20.35 -26.05
C ASP A 268 -37.07 19.48 -25.03
N LEU A 269 -37.78 18.92 -24.04
CA LEU A 269 -37.20 18.02 -23.03
C LEU A 269 -36.69 16.71 -23.63
N MET A 270 -37.45 16.11 -24.55
CA MET A 270 -37.05 14.90 -25.26
C MET A 270 -35.85 15.14 -26.18
N ALA A 271 -35.80 16.30 -26.84
CA ALA A 271 -34.66 16.70 -27.66
C ALA A 271 -33.39 16.80 -26.79
N LEU A 272 -33.49 17.43 -25.62
CA LEU A 272 -32.38 17.56 -24.68
C LEU A 272 -31.95 16.22 -24.07
N ALA A 273 -32.89 15.34 -23.70
CA ALA A 273 -32.54 14.01 -23.20
C ALA A 273 -31.84 13.13 -24.24
N ARG A 274 -32.15 13.31 -25.53
CA ARG A 274 -31.49 12.61 -26.65
C ARG A 274 -30.15 13.23 -27.01
N ALA A 275 -30.00 14.55 -26.79
CA ALA A 275 -28.76 15.29 -26.95
C ALA A 275 -27.64 14.74 -26.07
N ASP A 276 -27.91 14.56 -24.77
CA ASP A 276 -26.94 14.09 -23.78
C ASP A 276 -26.40 12.68 -24.11
N ASN A 277 -27.16 11.87 -24.85
CA ASN A 277 -26.76 10.53 -25.25
C ASN A 277 -26.13 10.46 -26.66
N GLY A 278 -25.91 11.61 -27.31
CA GLY A 278 -25.37 11.67 -28.68
C GLY A 278 -26.26 11.03 -29.76
N ALA A 279 -27.55 10.80 -29.44
CA ALA A 279 -28.42 9.89 -30.20
C ALA A 279 -29.34 10.59 -31.21
N LEU A 280 -29.20 11.90 -31.45
CA LEU A 280 -30.08 12.60 -32.39
C LEU A 280 -29.53 12.53 -33.83
N SER A 281 -30.23 11.82 -34.71
CA SER A 281 -29.99 11.89 -36.14
C SER A 281 -30.58 13.19 -36.70
N LEU A 282 -29.72 14.07 -37.24
CA LEU A 282 -30.15 15.25 -37.98
C LEU A 282 -30.47 14.87 -39.42
N ARG A 283 -31.59 15.36 -39.96
CA ARG A 283 -31.85 15.27 -41.40
C ARG A 283 -31.10 16.39 -42.11
N SER A 284 -30.04 16.06 -42.84
CA SER A 284 -29.24 17.07 -43.55
C SER A 284 -29.78 17.36 -44.95
N GLU A 285 -30.63 18.39 -45.05
CA GLU A 285 -31.29 18.80 -46.29
C GLU A 285 -30.83 20.21 -46.72
N PRO A 286 -30.92 20.57 -48.01
CA PRO A 286 -30.69 21.95 -48.46
C PRO A 286 -31.73 22.91 -47.88
N VAL A 287 -31.27 23.93 -47.16
CA VAL A 287 -32.10 24.94 -46.49
C VAL A 287 -31.60 26.35 -46.82
N ASP A 288 -32.53 27.28 -47.06
CA ASP A 288 -32.21 28.72 -47.11
C ASP A 288 -32.38 29.35 -45.71
N LEU A 289 -31.28 29.73 -45.08
CA LEU A 289 -31.29 30.34 -43.74
C LEU A 289 -32.08 31.65 -43.70
N ALA A 290 -32.13 32.42 -44.79
CA ALA A 290 -32.93 33.65 -44.86
C ALA A 290 -34.44 33.36 -44.95
N GLN A 291 -34.83 32.30 -45.66
CA GLN A 291 -36.21 31.81 -45.67
C GLN A 291 -36.61 31.24 -44.30
N LEU A 292 -35.70 30.52 -43.65
CA LEU A 292 -35.91 29.93 -42.33
C LEU A 292 -36.13 31.01 -41.26
N ALA A 293 -35.28 32.04 -41.25
CA ALA A 293 -35.44 33.19 -40.35
C ALA A 293 -36.80 33.90 -40.56
N ARG A 294 -37.25 34.07 -41.81
CA ARG A 294 -38.59 34.60 -42.11
C ARG A 294 -39.70 33.69 -41.58
N ARG A 295 -39.55 32.37 -41.71
CA ARG A 295 -40.52 31.40 -41.22
C ARG A 295 -40.61 31.43 -39.69
N ALA A 296 -39.47 31.47 -39.00
CA ALA A 296 -39.41 31.62 -37.54
C ALA A 296 -40.08 32.92 -37.07
N ALA A 297 -39.81 34.05 -37.73
CA ALA A 297 -40.46 35.33 -37.42
C ALA A 297 -41.98 35.27 -37.59
N ARG A 298 -42.48 34.63 -38.67
CA ARG A 298 -43.92 34.43 -38.88
C ARG A 298 -44.55 33.54 -37.82
N THR A 299 -43.90 32.42 -37.47
CA THR A 299 -44.37 31.54 -36.39
C THR A 299 -44.42 32.28 -35.05
N ALA A 300 -43.50 33.21 -34.82
CA ALA A 300 -43.43 33.98 -33.59
C ALA A 300 -44.33 35.23 -33.54
N ALA A 301 -44.87 35.65 -34.68
CA ALA A 301 -45.64 36.89 -34.80
C ALA A 301 -46.85 36.92 -33.85
N SER A 302 -47.60 35.80 -33.76
CA SER A 302 -48.81 35.75 -32.94
C SER A 302 -48.51 35.94 -31.45
N PHE A 303 -47.51 35.25 -30.89
CA PHE A 303 -47.19 35.40 -29.47
C PHE A 303 -46.45 36.70 -29.16
N ALA A 304 -45.61 37.20 -30.08
CA ALA A 304 -44.98 38.50 -29.91
C ALA A 304 -46.01 39.64 -29.87
N SER A 305 -47.01 39.60 -30.77
CA SER A 305 -48.11 40.58 -30.78
C SER A 305 -48.93 40.53 -29.50
N ASN A 306 -49.23 39.34 -28.97
CA ASN A 306 -49.96 39.18 -27.71
C ASN A 306 -49.19 39.75 -26.50
N SER A 307 -47.87 39.75 -26.56
CA SER A 307 -47.00 40.38 -25.55
C SER A 307 -46.68 41.85 -25.85
N GLY A 308 -47.27 42.44 -26.89
CA GLY A 308 -47.04 43.84 -27.28
C GLY A 308 -45.66 44.11 -27.88
N VAL A 309 -44.95 43.09 -28.36
CA VAL A 309 -43.60 43.18 -28.94
C VAL A 309 -43.66 43.12 -30.46
N ARG A 310 -42.92 43.99 -31.16
CA ARG A 310 -42.80 44.00 -32.63
C ARG A 310 -41.66 43.10 -33.09
N LEU A 311 -41.89 42.33 -34.15
CA LEU A 311 -40.86 41.53 -34.81
C LEU A 311 -40.50 42.14 -36.18
N GLU A 312 -39.22 42.42 -36.39
CA GLU A 312 -38.69 42.95 -37.65
C GLU A 312 -37.70 41.98 -38.29
N ALA A 313 -37.95 41.62 -39.55
CA ALA A 313 -37.06 40.80 -40.36
C ALA A 313 -36.21 41.70 -41.28
N VAL A 314 -34.91 41.82 -40.98
CA VAL A 314 -34.00 42.76 -41.67
C VAL A 314 -32.95 41.99 -42.48
N GLY A 315 -32.69 42.44 -43.71
CA GLY A 315 -31.60 41.87 -44.53
C GLY A 315 -31.88 40.47 -45.12
N LEU A 316 -33.11 39.96 -45.03
CA LEU A 316 -33.48 38.60 -45.49
C LEU A 316 -33.88 38.51 -46.99
N GLY A 317 -33.35 39.42 -47.81
CA GLY A 317 -33.71 39.54 -49.24
C GLY A 317 -32.97 38.58 -50.17
N ARG A 318 -31.80 38.06 -49.75
CA ARG A 318 -30.97 37.14 -50.55
C ARG A 318 -30.96 35.75 -49.90
N ALA A 319 -31.05 34.71 -50.72
CA ALA A 319 -30.96 33.33 -50.24
C ALA A 319 -29.57 33.04 -49.68
N ILE A 320 -29.53 32.35 -48.54
CA ILE A 320 -28.32 31.92 -47.85
C ILE A 320 -28.37 30.38 -47.77
N PRO A 321 -27.80 29.68 -48.76
CA PRO A 321 -27.87 28.23 -48.82
C PRO A 321 -27.03 27.59 -47.72
N PHE A 322 -27.61 26.62 -47.02
CA PHE A 322 -26.99 25.83 -45.96
C PHE A 322 -27.48 24.38 -46.04
N ARG A 323 -26.76 23.44 -45.42
CA ARG A 323 -27.23 22.05 -45.27
C ARG A 323 -27.49 21.74 -43.80
N GLY A 324 -28.73 21.44 -43.45
CA GLY A 324 -29.13 21.17 -42.07
C GLY A 324 -30.56 20.66 -41.97
N ASP A 325 -31.01 20.45 -40.74
CA ASP A 325 -32.37 20.03 -40.43
C ASP A 325 -33.26 21.29 -40.28
N PRO A 326 -34.16 21.55 -41.25
CA PRO A 326 -34.97 22.77 -41.25
C PRO A 326 -35.89 22.86 -40.02
N ASP A 327 -36.42 21.74 -39.54
CA ASP A 327 -37.35 21.74 -38.41
C ASP A 327 -36.60 22.06 -37.11
N ARG A 328 -35.42 21.48 -36.91
CA ARG A 328 -34.56 21.78 -35.75
C ARG A 328 -34.04 23.21 -35.77
N LEU A 329 -33.51 23.67 -36.90
CA LEU A 329 -33.03 25.04 -37.01
C LEU A 329 -34.18 26.05 -36.78
N GLN A 330 -35.39 25.76 -37.28
CA GLN A 330 -36.55 26.59 -36.97
C GLN A 330 -36.88 26.59 -35.47
N GLN A 331 -36.81 25.43 -34.81
CA GLN A 331 -37.02 25.29 -33.36
C GLN A 331 -36.03 26.18 -32.58
N ALA A 332 -34.73 26.16 -32.94
CA ALA A 332 -33.72 27.00 -32.31
C ALA A 332 -34.01 28.50 -32.46
N LEU A 333 -34.38 28.95 -33.66
CA LEU A 333 -34.69 30.37 -33.90
C LEU A 333 -35.93 30.82 -33.14
N VAL A 334 -37.00 30.02 -33.12
CA VAL A 334 -38.21 30.37 -32.36
C VAL A 334 -37.93 30.34 -30.86
N ALA A 335 -37.07 29.45 -30.36
CA ALA A 335 -36.68 29.44 -28.94
C ALA A 335 -35.93 30.72 -28.51
N ILE A 336 -35.06 31.25 -29.37
CA ILE A 336 -34.36 32.52 -29.10
C ILE A 336 -35.34 33.71 -29.18
N ILE A 337 -36.27 33.71 -30.16
CA ILE A 337 -37.29 34.76 -30.27
C ILE A 337 -38.24 34.74 -29.06
N ASP A 338 -38.68 33.56 -28.61
CA ASP A 338 -39.50 33.38 -27.40
C ASP A 338 -38.81 33.98 -26.17
N ASN A 339 -37.50 33.73 -26.04
CA ASN A 339 -36.68 34.35 -25.00
C ASN A 339 -36.68 35.88 -25.12
N GLY A 340 -36.43 36.42 -26.32
CA GLY A 340 -36.44 37.86 -26.56
C GLY A 340 -37.79 38.51 -26.22
N VAL A 341 -38.92 37.89 -26.58
CA VAL A 341 -40.28 38.40 -26.29
C VAL A 341 -40.53 38.43 -24.80
N LYS A 342 -40.16 37.36 -24.09
CA LYS A 342 -40.36 37.21 -22.66
C LYS A 342 -39.64 38.27 -21.83
N PHE A 343 -38.45 38.69 -22.26
CA PHE A 343 -37.60 39.65 -21.53
C PHE A 343 -37.68 41.08 -22.05
N SER A 344 -38.39 41.32 -23.16
CA SER A 344 -38.58 42.65 -23.70
C SER A 344 -39.78 43.36 -23.07
N PRO A 345 -39.69 44.67 -22.80
CA PRO A 345 -40.86 45.44 -22.35
C PRO A 345 -41.90 45.57 -23.48
N PRO A 346 -43.19 45.81 -23.16
CA PRO A 346 -44.21 46.12 -24.17
C PRO A 346 -43.79 47.31 -25.06
N GLY A 347 -44.03 47.23 -26.36
CA GLY A 347 -43.61 48.22 -27.37
C GLY A 347 -42.19 48.02 -27.90
N ALA A 348 -41.41 47.10 -27.33
CA ALA A 348 -40.08 46.73 -27.80
C ALA A 348 -40.10 46.11 -29.19
N THR A 349 -38.93 46.11 -29.84
CA THR A 349 -38.74 45.53 -31.17
C THR A 349 -37.64 44.50 -31.12
N ILE A 350 -37.93 43.29 -31.59
CA ILE A 350 -36.96 42.21 -31.78
C ILE A 350 -36.63 42.14 -33.26
N ARG A 351 -35.34 42.18 -33.59
CA ARG A 351 -34.87 42.07 -34.97
C ARG A 351 -34.23 40.73 -35.22
N ILE A 352 -34.64 40.09 -36.29
CA ILE A 352 -33.97 38.93 -36.85
C ILE A 352 -33.33 39.31 -38.18
N SER A 353 -32.05 38.97 -38.32
CA SER A 353 -31.29 39.18 -39.54
C SER A 353 -30.45 37.96 -39.86
N ALA A 354 -30.14 37.78 -41.14
CA ALA A 354 -29.24 36.72 -41.59
C ALA A 354 -28.26 37.32 -42.59
N GLU A 355 -27.00 36.97 -42.43
CA GLU A 355 -25.91 37.51 -43.24
C GLU A 355 -24.94 36.41 -43.68
N ARG A 356 -24.37 36.59 -44.86
CA ARG A 356 -23.28 35.75 -45.37
C ARG A 356 -21.97 36.51 -45.19
N ARG A 357 -21.06 35.94 -44.40
CA ARG A 357 -19.70 36.47 -44.20
C ARG A 357 -18.69 35.54 -44.88
N LYS A 358 -17.43 35.99 -44.97
CA LYS A 358 -16.35 35.13 -45.48
C LYS A 358 -16.12 33.97 -44.50
N GLY A 359 -16.37 32.74 -44.95
CA GLY A 359 -16.14 31.51 -44.17
C GLY A 359 -17.28 31.05 -43.27
N HIS A 360 -18.37 31.83 -43.12
CA HIS A 360 -19.52 31.44 -42.30
C HIS A 360 -20.81 32.20 -42.67
N HIS A 361 -21.94 31.62 -42.31
CA HIS A 361 -23.26 32.24 -42.30
C HIS A 361 -23.63 32.60 -40.87
N ALA A 362 -24.28 33.74 -40.66
CA ALA A 362 -24.75 34.14 -39.34
C ALA A 362 -26.24 34.45 -39.35
N ILE A 363 -26.96 34.03 -38.32
CA ILE A 363 -28.30 34.50 -37.99
C ILE A 363 -28.21 35.22 -36.66
N VAL A 364 -28.67 36.47 -36.63
CA VAL A 364 -28.58 37.33 -35.46
C VAL A 364 -29.99 37.74 -35.05
N ILE A 365 -30.32 37.48 -33.79
CA ILE A 365 -31.56 37.90 -33.14
C ILE A 365 -31.20 38.88 -32.04
N ALA A 366 -31.70 40.10 -32.13
CA ALA A 366 -31.45 41.17 -31.17
C ALA A 366 -32.75 41.66 -30.57
N ASP A 367 -32.81 41.70 -29.24
CA ASP A 367 -33.95 42.22 -28.49
C ASP A 367 -33.66 43.60 -27.86
N ASN A 368 -34.66 44.13 -27.17
CA ASN A 368 -34.62 45.40 -26.46
C ASN A 368 -34.90 45.22 -24.96
N GLY A 369 -34.56 44.05 -24.43
CA GLY A 369 -34.69 43.73 -23.01
C GLY A 369 -33.61 44.37 -22.13
N PRO A 370 -33.54 43.98 -20.84
CA PRO A 370 -32.60 44.55 -19.87
C PRO A 370 -31.14 44.08 -20.05
N GLY A 371 -30.85 43.25 -21.05
CA GLY A 371 -29.54 42.60 -21.21
C GLY A 371 -29.28 41.52 -20.15
N VAL A 372 -28.03 41.06 -20.08
CA VAL A 372 -27.56 40.00 -19.16
C VAL A 372 -26.27 40.47 -18.48
N ALA A 373 -26.04 40.12 -17.21
CA ALA A 373 -24.78 40.45 -16.55
C ALA A 373 -23.57 39.85 -17.33
N PRO A 374 -22.44 40.56 -17.48
CA PRO A 374 -21.31 40.06 -18.26
C PRO A 374 -20.84 38.65 -17.87
N ASP A 375 -20.83 38.35 -16.58
CA ASP A 375 -20.42 37.04 -16.02
C ASP A 375 -21.40 35.90 -16.36
N ASP A 376 -22.63 36.23 -16.76
CA ASP A 376 -23.67 35.25 -17.08
C ASP A 376 -23.81 35.01 -18.60
N LEU A 377 -23.19 35.83 -19.47
CA LEU A 377 -23.37 35.77 -20.94
C LEU A 377 -23.05 34.40 -21.56
N ASP A 378 -22.04 33.70 -21.04
CA ASP A 378 -21.71 32.34 -21.50
C ASP A 378 -22.62 31.28 -20.85
N ARG A 379 -23.05 31.56 -19.62
CA ARG A 379 -23.84 30.63 -18.78
C ARG A 379 -25.31 30.60 -19.17
N ILE A 380 -25.86 31.61 -19.83
CA ILE A 380 -27.27 31.62 -20.25
C ILE A 380 -27.63 30.49 -21.22
N PHE A 381 -26.64 29.90 -21.88
CA PHE A 381 -26.83 28.75 -22.76
C PHE A 381 -26.72 27.41 -22.04
N ASP A 382 -26.27 27.41 -20.78
CA ASP A 382 -26.26 26.18 -20.00
C ASP A 382 -27.71 25.81 -19.66
N PRO A 383 -28.08 24.53 -19.79
CA PRO A 383 -29.41 24.08 -19.43
C PRO A 383 -29.80 24.55 -18.02
N TYR A 384 -31.02 25.08 -17.90
CA TYR A 384 -31.64 25.45 -16.63
C TYR A 384 -31.01 26.64 -15.89
N VAL A 385 -30.05 27.35 -16.48
CA VAL A 385 -29.55 28.62 -15.95
C VAL A 385 -30.60 29.70 -16.17
N GLN A 386 -30.88 30.45 -15.11
CA GLN A 386 -31.82 31.56 -15.12
C GLN A 386 -31.17 32.73 -14.39
N THR A 387 -31.16 33.89 -15.04
CA THR A 387 -30.82 35.16 -14.39
C THR A 387 -31.90 35.52 -13.36
N ALA A 388 -31.62 36.49 -12.48
CA ALA A 388 -32.59 36.95 -11.48
C ALA A 388 -33.94 37.36 -12.13
N SER A 389 -33.89 38.05 -13.27
CA SER A 389 -35.06 38.43 -14.09
C SER A 389 -35.76 37.22 -14.74
N GLY A 390 -35.02 36.14 -15.05
CA GLY A 390 -35.57 34.90 -15.59
C GLY A 390 -36.45 34.13 -14.61
N ARG A 391 -36.11 34.18 -13.32
CA ARG A 391 -36.90 33.56 -12.25
C ARG A 391 -38.23 34.25 -12.01
N SER A 392 -38.27 35.59 -12.07
CA SER A 392 -39.51 36.37 -11.86
C SER A 392 -40.52 36.22 -13.00
N LEU A 393 -40.03 36.02 -14.22
CA LEU A 393 -40.86 35.85 -15.42
C LEU A 393 -41.21 34.37 -15.70
N GLY A 394 -40.77 33.42 -14.86
CA GLY A 394 -41.06 31.99 -15.01
C GLY A 394 -40.45 31.37 -16.27
N GLY A 395 -39.20 31.70 -16.61
CA GLY A 395 -38.49 31.10 -17.75
C GLY A 395 -38.13 29.64 -17.47
N THR A 396 -38.11 28.78 -18.49
CA THR A 396 -37.70 27.38 -18.33
C THR A 396 -36.17 27.22 -18.24
N GLY A 397 -35.41 28.21 -18.72
CA GLY A 397 -33.95 28.11 -18.89
C GLY A 397 -33.53 27.05 -19.92
N LEU A 398 -34.48 26.56 -20.72
CA LEU A 398 -34.27 25.48 -21.70
C LEU A 398 -34.18 25.99 -23.15
N GLY A 399 -34.73 27.16 -23.44
CA GLY A 399 -34.83 27.66 -24.82
C GLY A 399 -33.46 27.96 -25.44
N LEU A 400 -32.61 28.69 -24.72
CA LEU A 400 -31.27 29.03 -25.20
C LEU A 400 -30.32 27.83 -25.20
N SER A 401 -30.45 26.90 -24.25
CA SER A 401 -29.66 25.66 -24.24
C SER A 401 -30.03 24.73 -25.40
N LEU A 402 -31.32 24.65 -25.74
CA LEU A 402 -31.77 23.94 -26.94
C LEU A 402 -31.22 24.60 -28.21
N ALA A 403 -31.26 25.94 -28.28
CA ALA A 403 -30.71 26.66 -29.42
C ALA A 403 -29.20 26.45 -29.57
N ARG A 404 -28.44 26.46 -28.47
CA ARG A 404 -27.01 26.12 -28.44
C ARG A 404 -26.78 24.72 -28.98
N TRP A 405 -27.48 23.74 -28.42
CA TRP A 405 -27.32 22.35 -28.82
C TRP A 405 -27.64 22.12 -30.30
N ILE A 406 -28.76 22.66 -30.80
CA ILE A 406 -29.12 22.54 -32.22
C ILE A 406 -28.05 23.22 -33.09
N THR A 407 -27.52 24.37 -32.68
CA THR A 407 -26.47 25.08 -33.41
C THR A 407 -25.18 24.25 -33.48
N GLU A 408 -24.73 23.70 -32.35
CA GLU A 408 -23.54 22.85 -32.24
C GLU A 408 -23.70 21.54 -33.02
N ALA A 409 -24.88 20.92 -33.00
CA ALA A 409 -25.18 19.73 -33.80
C ALA A 409 -25.08 20.00 -35.31
N HIS A 410 -25.30 21.24 -35.75
CA HIS A 410 -25.06 21.72 -37.11
C HIS A 410 -23.63 22.25 -37.35
N ARG A 411 -22.69 21.94 -36.44
CA ARG A 411 -21.29 22.39 -36.45
C ARG A 411 -21.14 23.92 -36.40
N GLY A 412 -22.15 24.60 -35.87
CA GLY A 412 -22.14 26.03 -35.65
C GLY A 412 -21.69 26.42 -34.24
N VAL A 413 -21.58 27.73 -34.01
CA VAL A 413 -21.31 28.33 -32.70
C VAL A 413 -22.40 29.35 -32.39
N ILE A 414 -22.97 29.27 -31.19
CA ILE A 414 -23.87 30.29 -30.66
C ILE A 414 -23.09 31.22 -29.72
N SER A 415 -23.43 32.50 -29.71
CA SER A 415 -22.82 33.49 -28.81
C SER A 415 -23.86 34.55 -28.43
N ALA A 416 -23.69 35.17 -27.26
CA ALA A 416 -24.48 36.30 -26.82
C ALA A 416 -23.60 37.49 -26.48
N ARG A 417 -24.11 38.70 -26.74
CA ARG A 417 -23.52 39.95 -26.26
C ARG A 417 -24.63 40.92 -25.89
N ASN A 418 -24.38 41.77 -24.89
CA ASN A 418 -25.25 42.93 -24.68
C ASN A 418 -25.04 43.95 -25.79
N ARG A 419 -26.10 44.63 -26.17
CA ARG A 419 -26.06 45.76 -27.10
C ARG A 419 -26.06 47.06 -26.29
N PRO A 420 -25.19 48.03 -26.59
CA PRO A 420 -25.24 49.31 -25.89
C PRO A 420 -26.61 49.99 -26.06
N ALA A 421 -27.07 50.69 -25.02
CA ALA A 421 -28.29 51.48 -25.07
C ALA A 421 -28.22 52.54 -26.20
N GLY A 422 -29.31 52.69 -26.97
CA GLY A 422 -29.44 53.74 -27.98
C GLY A 422 -29.32 53.32 -29.44
N GLU A 423 -28.79 52.14 -29.79
CA GLU A 423 -28.72 51.72 -31.20
C GLU A 423 -30.12 51.53 -31.80
N CYS A 424 -31.11 51.10 -30.99
CA CYS A 424 -32.46 50.76 -31.44
C CYS A 424 -33.55 50.91 -30.34
N GLY A 425 -33.29 51.69 -29.29
CA GLY A 425 -34.20 51.92 -28.15
C GLY A 425 -33.45 52.16 -26.82
N GLU A 426 -34.19 52.34 -25.72
CA GLU A 426 -33.68 52.82 -24.42
C GLU A 426 -32.96 51.76 -23.54
N GLY A 427 -32.89 50.48 -23.96
CA GLY A 427 -32.30 49.38 -23.17
C GLY A 427 -31.02 48.75 -23.73
N GLU A 428 -30.23 48.10 -22.86
CA GLU A 428 -28.97 47.38 -23.16
C GLU A 428 -29.15 46.01 -23.87
N GLY A 429 -30.34 45.74 -24.43
CA GLY A 429 -30.82 44.54 -25.15
C GLY A 429 -29.84 43.41 -25.51
N LEU A 430 -30.31 42.16 -25.43
CA LEU A 430 -29.47 41.00 -25.72
C LEU A 430 -29.39 40.73 -27.23
N CYS A 431 -28.19 40.46 -27.73
CA CYS A 431 -27.97 40.03 -29.10
C CYS A 431 -27.39 38.61 -29.12
N VAL A 432 -28.18 37.66 -29.62
CA VAL A 432 -27.79 36.26 -29.80
C VAL A 432 -27.46 36.01 -31.27
N SER A 433 -26.30 35.40 -31.52
CA SER A 433 -25.79 35.11 -32.86
C SER A 433 -25.50 33.62 -33.01
N LEU A 434 -26.13 32.98 -34.00
CA LEU A 434 -25.82 31.62 -34.45
C LEU A 434 -24.94 31.73 -35.69
N THR A 435 -23.76 31.13 -35.65
CA THR A 435 -22.82 31.12 -36.77
C THR A 435 -22.63 29.69 -37.27
N PHE A 436 -22.69 29.49 -38.58
CA PHE A 436 -22.54 28.19 -39.22
C PHE A 436 -21.42 28.27 -40.26
N PRO A 437 -20.53 27.28 -40.35
CA PRO A 437 -19.50 27.27 -41.38
C PRO A 437 -20.15 27.22 -42.78
N THR A 438 -19.63 28.01 -43.71
CA THR A 438 -19.95 27.81 -45.13
C THR A 438 -19.40 26.45 -45.51
N ALA A 439 -20.25 25.50 -45.93
CA ALA A 439 -19.79 24.22 -46.43
C ALA A 439 -18.71 24.46 -47.51
N ALA A 440 -17.56 23.78 -47.37
CA ALA A 440 -16.48 23.81 -48.34
C ALA A 440 -16.91 23.15 -49.66
#